data_AF-A0A1V5LHL1-F1
#
_entry.id   AF-A0A1V5LHL1-F1
#
_cell.length_a   1.000
_cell.length_b   1.000
_cell.length_c   1.000
_cell.angle_alpha   90.00
_cell.angle_beta   90.00
_cell.angle_gamma   90.00
#
_symmetry.space_group_name_H-M   'P 1'
#
loop_
_entity.id
_entity.type
_entity.pdbx_description
1 polymer ?
#
loop_
_entity_poly.entity_id
_entity_poly.type
_entity_poly.pdbx_seq_one_letter_code
_entity_poly.pdbx_strand_id
1 'polypeptide(L)'
;MKLRITETNCVPTGDYAAKVVAIEYNAEGTYGPQFCWRFEITAPAAYAGQRLLAWSSASPSQQGKLVRWAVACLGRDIAPGEVLDTADCLGCTVTISVTLVESESGMKANRITDVHPAAETPKPVAARDRTDDLDALFG
;
A
#
# COMPACT_ATOMS: atom_id res chain seq x y z
N MET A 1 6.36 3.07 33.74
CA MET A 1 5.81 2.91 32.37
C MET A 1 5.18 1.52 32.30
N LYS A 2 3.86 1.42 32.08
CA LYS A 2 3.16 0.12 32.02
C LYS A 2 3.01 -0.26 30.55
N LEU A 3 3.64 -1.35 30.14
CA LEU A 3 3.53 -1.88 28.78
C LEU A 3 2.39 -2.91 28.76
N ARG A 4 1.41 -2.74 27.87
CA ARG A 4 0.39 -3.75 27.61
C ARG A 4 0.93 -4.72 26.57
N ILE A 5 1.09 -5.99 26.95
CA ILE A 5 1.33 -7.06 25.99
C ILE A 5 0.01 -7.24 25.24
N THR A 6 0.04 -7.03 23.93
CA THR A 6 -1.12 -7.28 23.05
C THR A 6 -0.89 -8.62 22.40
N GLU A 7 -1.90 -9.50 22.43
CA GLU A 7 -1.86 -10.77 21.73
C GLU A 7 -1.85 -10.48 20.22
N THR A 8 -0.69 -10.64 19.58
CA THR A 8 -0.55 -10.39 18.13
C THR A 8 -1.17 -11.57 17.40
N ASN A 9 -2.44 -11.43 17.01
CA ASN A 9 -3.14 -12.43 16.22
C ASN A 9 -2.52 -12.44 14.81
N CYS A 10 -1.49 -13.26 14.62
CA CYS A 10 -0.71 -13.25 13.39
C CYS A 10 -1.46 -13.98 12.27
N VAL A 11 -1.40 -13.43 11.04
CA VAL A 11 -1.89 -14.17 9.86
C VAL A 11 -0.83 -15.17 9.38
N PRO A 12 -1.21 -16.32 8.81
CA PRO A 12 -0.25 -17.22 8.19
C PRO A 12 0.47 -16.57 7.01
N THR A 13 1.63 -17.10 6.64
CA THR A 13 2.33 -16.66 5.42
C THR A 13 1.44 -16.89 4.20
N GLY A 14 1.32 -15.88 3.34
CA GLY A 14 0.50 -15.94 2.14
C GLY A 14 0.16 -14.56 1.57
N ASP A 15 -0.65 -14.57 0.51
CA ASP A 15 -1.11 -13.36 -0.16
C ASP A 15 -2.52 -12.99 0.31
N TYR A 16 -2.72 -11.72 0.62
CA TYR A 16 -3.95 -11.19 1.18
C TYR A 16 -4.41 -9.98 0.38
N ALA A 17 -5.70 -9.90 0.06
CA ALA A 17 -6.25 -8.65 -0.44
C ALA A 17 -6.33 -7.65 0.73
N ALA A 18 -5.81 -6.45 0.53
CA ALA A 18 -5.80 -5.41 1.55
C ALA A 18 -6.05 -4.03 0.95
N LYS A 19 -6.52 -3.12 1.80
CA LYS A 19 -6.71 -1.70 1.48
C LYS A 19 -5.66 -0.87 2.20
N VAL A 20 -5.06 0.09 1.50
CA VAL A 20 -4.20 1.08 2.15
C VAL A 20 -5.08 2.05 2.93
N VAL A 21 -4.92 2.09 4.25
CA VAL A 21 -5.76 2.94 5.14
C VAL A 21 -5.01 4.14 5.71
N ALA A 22 -3.69 4.09 5.77
CA ALA A 22 -2.86 5.22 6.18
C ALA A 22 -1.44 5.08 5.60
N ILE A 23 -0.81 6.23 5.33
CA ILE A 23 0.60 6.34 4.98
C ILE A 23 1.16 7.51 5.77
N GLU A 24 2.17 7.24 6.59
CA GLU A 24 2.77 8.23 7.48
C GLU A 24 4.25 8.39 7.12
N TYR A 25 4.71 9.62 6.90
CA TYR A 25 6.12 9.90 6.66
C TYR A 25 6.86 10.08 7.98
N ASN A 26 7.97 9.37 8.14
CA ASN A 26 8.88 9.47 9.27
C ASN A 26 10.25 9.93 8.79
N ALA A 27 10.60 11.18 9.07
CA ALA A 27 11.87 11.77 8.68
C ALA A 27 13.07 11.25 9.50
N GLU A 28 12.83 10.77 10.72
CA GLU A 28 13.86 10.41 11.70
C GLU A 28 13.95 8.89 11.93
N GLY A 29 13.57 8.09 10.95
CA GLY A 29 13.68 6.64 11.04
C GLY A 29 15.11 6.18 11.33
N THR A 30 15.28 5.09 12.09
CA THR A 30 16.59 4.52 12.46
C THR A 30 17.51 4.24 11.26
N TYR A 31 16.94 4.09 10.07
CA TYR A 31 17.65 3.84 8.80
C TYR A 31 17.49 4.99 7.79
N GLY A 32 17.18 6.20 8.27
CA GLY A 32 16.86 7.38 7.46
C GLY A 32 15.36 7.55 7.20
N PRO A 33 14.99 8.48 6.30
CA PRO A 33 13.59 8.79 6.03
C PRO A 33 12.80 7.61 5.45
N GLN A 34 11.63 7.33 6.02
CA GLN A 34 10.81 6.17 5.71
C GLN A 34 9.33 6.51 5.70
N PHE A 35 8.54 5.75 4.95
CA PHE A 35 7.09 5.76 5.01
C PHE A 35 6.61 4.52 5.75
N CYS A 36 5.71 4.71 6.70
CA CYS A 36 4.94 3.68 7.36
C CYS A 36 3.60 3.52 6.64
N TRP A 37 3.39 2.37 6.03
CA TRP A 37 2.17 2.00 5.34
C TRP A 37 1.31 1.13 6.26
N ARG A 38 0.03 1.48 6.37
CA ARG A 38 -0.96 0.69 7.08
C ARG A 38 -1.92 0.05 6.09
N PHE A 39 -1.94 -1.26 6.08
CA PHE A 39 -2.81 -2.08 5.24
C PHE A 39 -3.87 -2.74 6.12
N GLU A 40 -5.12 -2.68 5.69
CA GLU A 40 -6.23 -3.41 6.32
C GLU A 40 -6.64 -4.56 5.40
N ILE A 41 -6.54 -5.80 5.88
CA ILE A 41 -6.92 -6.98 5.11
C ILE A 41 -8.42 -6.93 4.84
N THR A 42 -8.80 -7.14 3.58
CA THR A 42 -10.20 -7.20 3.12
C THR A 42 -10.61 -8.62 2.75
N ALA A 43 -9.67 -9.49 2.36
CA ALA A 43 -9.95 -10.90 2.09
C ALA A 43 -8.73 -11.81 2.40
N PRO A 44 -8.96 -13.08 2.82
CA PRO A 44 -10.26 -13.70 3.06
C PRO A 44 -10.93 -13.22 4.36
N ALA A 45 -12.24 -13.44 4.49
CA ALA A 45 -13.06 -12.92 5.60
C ALA A 45 -12.55 -13.30 7.01
N ALA A 46 -11.86 -14.43 7.13
CA ALA A 46 -11.24 -14.89 8.38
C ALA A 46 -10.23 -13.89 8.97
N TYR A 47 -9.60 -13.06 8.13
CA TYR A 47 -8.60 -12.08 8.52
C TYR A 47 -9.02 -10.65 8.18
N ALA A 48 -10.26 -10.45 7.72
CA ALA A 48 -10.75 -9.14 7.35
C ALA A 48 -10.77 -8.17 8.54
N GLY A 49 -10.37 -6.92 8.31
CA GLY A 49 -10.22 -5.89 9.33
C GLY A 49 -8.91 -5.94 10.11
N GLN A 50 -8.07 -6.97 9.92
CA GLN A 50 -6.74 -7.00 10.52
C GLN A 50 -5.83 -5.97 9.88
N ARG A 51 -5.06 -5.27 10.70
CA ARG A 51 -4.18 -4.18 10.26
C ARG A 51 -2.73 -4.60 10.36
N LEU A 52 -2.04 -4.51 9.23
CA LEU A 52 -0.62 -4.79 9.11
C LEU A 52 0.14 -3.51 8.77
N LEU A 53 1.36 -3.42 9.29
CA LEU A 53 2.26 -2.31 9.04
C LEU A 53 3.42 -2.76 8.16
N ALA A 54 3.79 -1.94 7.19
CA ALA A 54 4.97 -2.12 6.38
C ALA A 54 5.76 -0.83 6.27
N TRP A 55 7.07 -0.95 6.07
CA TRP A 55 7.96 0.19 5.95
C TRP A 55 8.62 0.20 4.57
N SER A 56 8.65 1.37 3.95
CA SER A 56 9.42 1.63 2.72
C SER A 56 10.35 2.82 2.92
N SER A 57 11.60 2.72 2.46
CA SER A 57 12.50 3.88 2.42
C SER A 57 11.94 4.97 1.51
N ALA A 58 12.18 6.24 1.82
CA ALA A 58 11.75 7.38 1.02
C ALA A 58 12.59 7.58 -0.27
N SER A 59 13.21 6.53 -0.78
CA SER A 59 14.03 6.60 -1.99
C SER A 59 13.13 6.65 -3.24
N PRO A 60 13.27 7.66 -4.12
CA PRO A 60 12.48 7.78 -5.35
C PRO A 60 13.00 6.87 -6.47
N SER A 61 13.89 5.92 -6.17
CA SER A 61 14.37 4.95 -7.16
C SER A 61 13.22 4.06 -7.63
N GLN A 62 13.14 3.80 -8.94
CA GLN A 62 12.16 2.88 -9.53
C GLN A 62 12.25 1.45 -8.95
N GLN A 63 13.43 1.06 -8.47
CA GLN A 63 13.65 -0.23 -7.81
C GLN A 63 13.27 -0.21 -6.31
N GLY A 64 13.07 1.00 -5.76
CA GLY A 64 12.71 1.23 -4.38
C GLY A 64 11.31 0.69 -4.04
N LYS A 65 11.15 0.24 -2.79
CA LYS A 65 9.85 -0.26 -2.30
C LYS A 65 8.74 0.78 -2.44
N LEU A 66 9.06 2.05 -2.20
CA LEU A 66 8.10 3.15 -2.31
C LEU A 66 7.46 3.19 -3.71
N VAL A 67 8.28 3.26 -4.76
CA VAL A 67 7.80 3.35 -6.14
C VAL A 67 7.10 2.07 -6.56
N ARG A 68 7.63 0.89 -6.20
CA ARG A 68 6.96 -0.39 -6.52
C ARG A 68 5.58 -0.51 -5.88
N TRP A 69 5.43 -0.11 -4.62
CA TRP A 69 4.14 -0.14 -3.94
C TRP A 69 3.19 0.92 -4.48
N ALA A 70 3.68 2.10 -4.83
CA ALA A 70 2.89 3.12 -5.49
C ALA A 70 2.38 2.66 -6.87
N VAL A 71 3.23 2.04 -7.70
CA VAL A 71 2.83 1.43 -8.98
C VAL A 71 1.75 0.37 -8.78
N ALA A 72 1.89 -0.47 -7.75
CA ALA A 72 0.88 -1.46 -7.39
C ALA A 72 -0.47 -0.83 -6.98
N CYS A 73 -0.44 0.24 -6.19
CA CYS A 73 -1.65 0.98 -5.77
C CYS A 73 -2.32 1.70 -6.93
N LEU A 74 -1.53 2.38 -7.77
CA LEU A 74 -2.00 3.18 -8.90
C LEU A 74 -2.36 2.33 -10.12
N GLY A 75 -1.90 1.08 -10.19
CA GLY A 75 -2.11 0.18 -11.32
C GLY A 75 -1.59 0.76 -12.64
N ARG A 76 -0.45 1.45 -12.60
CA ARG A 76 0.28 1.99 -13.76
C ARG A 76 1.73 2.27 -13.37
N ASP A 77 2.62 2.26 -14.36
CA ASP A 77 3.99 2.71 -14.17
C ASP A 77 4.07 4.23 -13.90
N ILE A 78 5.13 4.63 -13.19
CA ILE A 78 5.46 6.02 -12.89
C ILE A 78 6.66 6.41 -13.76
N ALA A 79 6.49 7.45 -14.58
CA ALA A 79 7.53 7.89 -15.50
C ALA A 79 8.70 8.59 -14.77
N PRO A 80 9.93 8.53 -15.29
CA PRO A 80 11.03 9.33 -14.76
C PRO A 80 10.68 10.83 -14.77
N GLY A 81 10.89 11.50 -13.63
CA GLY A 81 10.57 12.92 -13.46
C GLY A 81 9.12 13.22 -13.09
N GLU A 82 8.25 12.20 -13.02
CA GLU A 82 6.90 12.34 -12.48
C GLU A 82 6.95 12.53 -10.95
N VAL A 83 6.09 13.41 -10.44
CA VAL A 83 5.94 13.62 -8.99
C VAL A 83 4.98 12.56 -8.44
N LEU A 84 5.46 11.74 -7.52
CA LEU A 84 4.65 10.77 -6.80
C LEU A 84 4.05 11.42 -5.54
N ASP A 85 2.74 11.59 -5.50
CA ASP A 85 2.01 11.87 -4.27
C ASP A 85 1.58 10.55 -3.60
N THR A 86 2.05 10.30 -2.38
CA THR A 86 1.68 9.08 -1.64
C THR A 86 0.22 9.11 -1.19
N ALA A 87 -0.41 10.29 -1.10
CA ALA A 87 -1.82 10.41 -0.77
C ALA A 87 -2.72 9.72 -1.82
N ASP A 88 -2.29 9.65 -3.08
CA ASP A 88 -3.03 8.96 -4.15
C ASP A 88 -3.14 7.45 -3.94
N CYS A 89 -2.26 6.88 -3.10
CA CYS A 89 -2.29 5.46 -2.76
C CYS A 89 -3.29 5.14 -1.63
N LEU A 90 -3.81 6.16 -0.92
CA LEU A 90 -4.76 5.96 0.16
C LEU A 90 -6.10 5.45 -0.39
N GLY A 91 -6.58 4.37 0.20
CA GLY A 91 -7.82 3.73 -0.19
C GLY A 91 -7.70 2.74 -1.34
N CYS A 92 -6.55 2.64 -2.00
CA CYS A 92 -6.31 1.63 -3.03
C CYS A 92 -6.38 0.22 -2.45
N THR A 93 -6.98 -0.68 -3.23
CA THR A 93 -6.96 -2.12 -2.96
C THR A 93 -5.74 -2.73 -3.66
N VAL A 94 -4.99 -3.53 -2.91
CA VAL A 94 -3.77 -4.19 -3.35
C VAL A 94 -3.73 -5.61 -2.81
N THR A 95 -2.85 -6.44 -3.37
CA THR A 95 -2.52 -7.75 -2.81
C THR A 95 -1.21 -7.61 -2.04
N ILE A 96 -1.20 -7.94 -0.75
CA ILE A 96 0.01 -7.91 0.09
C ILE A 96 0.52 -9.33 0.32
N SER A 97 1.82 -9.54 0.14
CA SER A 97 2.49 -10.79 0.50
C SER A 97 2.99 -10.68 1.94
N VAL A 98 2.47 -11.52 2.81
CA VAL A 98 2.81 -11.54 4.24
C VAL A 98 3.65 -12.77 4.52
N THR A 99 4.75 -12.59 5.23
CA THR A 99 5.59 -13.66 5.79
C THR A 99 5.54 -13.61 7.30
N LEU A 100 5.29 -14.76 7.92
CA LEU A 100 5.44 -14.94 9.36
C LEU A 100 6.93 -15.04 9.69
N VAL A 101 7.46 -14.06 10.41
CA VAL A 101 8.84 -14.08 10.90
C VAL A 101 8.81 -14.41 12.39
N GLU A 102 9.48 -15.49 12.77
CA GLU A 102 9.69 -15.82 14.17
C GLU A 102 11.03 -15.24 14.62
N SER A 103 11.01 -14.46 15.70
CA SER A 103 12.22 -13.92 16.31
C SER A 103 12.87 -14.97 17.21
N GLU A 104 14.16 -14.84 17.53
CA GLU A 104 14.88 -15.76 18.44
C GLU A 104 14.21 -15.93 19.81
N SER A 105 13.41 -14.95 20.23
CA SER A 105 12.62 -15.02 21.48
C SER A 105 11.30 -15.79 21.34
N GLY A 106 11.03 -16.47 20.21
CA GLY A 106 9.79 -17.18 19.93
C GLY A 106 8.60 -16.28 19.58
N MET A 107 8.82 -14.97 19.42
CA MET A 107 7.78 -14.02 19.05
C MET A 107 7.53 -14.07 17.54
N LYS A 108 6.29 -14.42 17.16
CA LYS A 108 5.82 -14.39 15.78
C LYS A 108 5.38 -12.97 15.43
N ALA A 109 5.86 -12.46 14.30
CA ALA A 109 5.48 -11.16 13.76
C ALA A 109 5.17 -11.28 12.27
N ASN A 110 4.14 -10.59 11.81
CA ASN A 110 3.85 -10.47 10.39
C ASN A 110 4.76 -9.43 9.75
N ARG A 111 5.42 -9.83 8.66
CA ARG A 111 6.22 -8.95 7.82
C ARG A 111 5.63 -8.92 6.42
N ILE A 112 5.25 -7.74 5.96
CA ILE A 112 4.89 -7.55 4.55
C ILE A 112 6.18 -7.51 3.74
N THR A 113 6.33 -8.45 2.82
CA THR A 113 7.51 -8.59 1.97
C THR A 113 7.36 -7.82 0.67
N ASP A 114 6.20 -7.91 0.03
CA ASP A 114 5.90 -7.23 -1.23
C ASP A 114 4.42 -6.82 -1.32
N VAL A 115 4.15 -5.89 -2.24
CA VAL A 115 2.81 -5.38 -2.54
C VAL A 115 2.62 -5.47 -4.05
N HIS A 116 1.55 -6.14 -4.46
CA HIS A 116 1.17 -6.37 -5.84
C HIS A 116 -0.14 -5.65 -6.17
N PRO A 117 -0.39 -5.35 -7.45
CA PRO A 117 -1.70 -4.88 -7.90
C PRO A 117 -2.81 -5.83 -7.41
N ALA A 118 -3.99 -5.30 -7.10
CA ALA A 118 -5.14 -6.14 -6.82
C ALA A 118 -5.38 -7.06 -8.02
N ALA A 119 -5.53 -8.37 -7.78
CA ALA A 119 -5.97 -9.30 -8.80
C ALA A 119 -7.39 -8.87 -9.24
N GLU A 120 -7.47 -8.38 -10.48
CA GLU A 120 -8.62 -7.79 -11.19
C GLU A 120 -9.86 -7.44 -10.35
N THR A 121 -9.98 -6.15 -10.02
CA THR A 121 -11.24 -5.44 -10.26
C THR A 121 -10.96 -4.29 -11.22
N PRO A 122 -11.72 -4.13 -12.30
CA PRO A 122 -11.47 -3.11 -13.31
C PRO A 122 -11.52 -1.72 -12.67
N LYS A 123 -10.45 -0.97 -12.86
CA LYS A 123 -10.30 0.45 -12.50
C LYS A 123 -11.56 1.21 -12.95
N PRO A 124 -12.27 1.96 -12.08
CA PRO A 124 -13.15 3.00 -12.56
C PRO A 124 -12.24 3.97 -13.31
N VAL A 125 -12.35 3.99 -14.63
CA VAL A 125 -11.75 5.02 -15.47
C VAL A 125 -12.24 6.34 -14.89
N ALA A 126 -11.33 7.09 -14.29
CA ALA A 126 -11.58 8.46 -13.89
C ALA A 126 -12.23 9.15 -15.09
N ALA A 127 -13.47 9.60 -14.91
CA ALA A 127 -14.16 10.43 -15.86
C ALA A 127 -13.25 11.63 -16.12
N ARG A 128 -12.58 11.62 -17.27
CA ARG A 128 -12.06 12.86 -17.83
C ARG A 128 -13.29 13.64 -18.22
N ASP A 129 -13.70 14.49 -17.29
CA ASP A 129 -14.38 15.75 -17.56
C ASP A 129 -13.77 16.34 -18.82
N ARG A 130 -14.54 16.30 -19.90
CA ARG A 130 -14.28 17.06 -21.10
C ARG A 130 -15.45 18.01 -21.27
N THR A 131 -15.56 18.93 -20.32
CA THR A 131 -16.14 20.24 -20.60
C THR A 131 -15.06 21.01 -21.37
N ASP A 132 -15.22 21.11 -22.69
CA ASP A 132 -15.30 22.39 -23.42
C ASP A 132 -15.19 22.20 -24.95
N ASP A 133 -15.98 23.02 -25.63
CA ASP A 133 -15.75 23.58 -26.98
C ASP A 133 -15.87 22.68 -28.23
N LEU A 134 -16.97 22.83 -28.98
CA LEU A 134 -17.05 23.84 -30.08
C LEU A 134 -18.27 23.67 -31.00
N ASP A 135 -18.97 24.80 -31.18
CA ASP A 135 -19.81 25.18 -32.32
C ASP A 135 -19.40 24.57 -33.67
N ALA A 136 -20.29 23.77 -34.25
CA ALA A 136 -20.53 23.68 -35.69
C ALA A 136 -21.75 22.78 -35.94
N LEU A 137 -22.60 23.15 -36.91
CA LEU A 137 -23.70 22.37 -37.49
C LEU A 137 -25.10 22.59 -36.90
N PHE A 138 -25.57 23.83 -36.91
CA PHE A 138 -26.93 24.10 -37.37
C PHE A 138 -26.88 25.32 -38.30
N GLY A 139 -26.67 25.01 -39.58
CA GLY A 139 -27.16 25.84 -40.69
C GLY A 139 -28.61 25.51 -41.00
#